data_AF-A0A2N1NXV1-F1
#
_entry.id   AF-A0A2N1NXV1-F1
#
_cell.length_a   1.000
_cell.length_b   1.000
_cell.length_c   1.000
_cell.angle_alpha   90.00
_cell.angle_beta   90.00
_cell.angle_gamma   90.00
#
_symmetry.space_group_name_H-M   'P 1'
#
loop_
_entity.id
_entity.type
_entity.pdbx_description
1 polymer ?
#
loop_
_entity_poly.entity_id
_entity_poly.type
_entity_poly.pdbx_seq_one_letter_code
_entity_poly.pdbx_strand_id
1 'polypeptide(L)'
;MSRARTSDDIWWARIFDRLDEFLHNYPKLPKNSVTESSLPLRIGSKVTIKNYNTFLHNYGSSGYKFRFQLNSDNTTGGVYIIDITSAVHGDIITRLQNFFEVPNNGVVDNPPIVVTGQVLHYVPGGNRVETAPSACVRPNVTFVPKPAASTVIPRPPGDTCGNPHARIMCEVAVGQSVGELGRKCLSWMREPYVRAVISIKILEPRLNMQEPTTGQTLPSRNASTTLGFWEH
;
A
#
# COMPACT_ATOMS: atom_id res chain seq x y z
N MET A 1 -38.55 17.09 -23.05
CA MET A 1 -39.43 15.91 -22.93
C MET A 1 -38.59 14.74 -22.43
N SER A 2 -38.83 14.28 -21.21
CA SER A 2 -38.12 13.14 -20.62
C SER A 2 -38.75 11.85 -21.11
N ARG A 3 -37.98 11.02 -21.82
CA ARG A 3 -38.43 9.71 -22.31
C ARG A 3 -38.56 8.77 -21.11
N ALA A 4 -39.76 8.32 -20.78
CA ALA A 4 -39.99 7.33 -19.74
C ALA A 4 -39.32 6.00 -20.14
N ARG A 5 -38.47 5.45 -19.27
CA ARG A 5 -37.84 4.14 -19.46
C ARG A 5 -38.92 3.05 -19.36
N THR A 6 -38.94 2.12 -20.30
CA THR A 6 -39.94 1.03 -20.33
C THR A 6 -39.57 -0.08 -19.33
N SER A 7 -40.54 -0.92 -18.97
CA SER A 7 -40.36 -2.04 -18.02
C SER A 7 -39.22 -2.99 -18.42
N ASP A 8 -39.02 -3.20 -19.71
CA ASP A 8 -37.97 -4.07 -20.25
C ASP A 8 -36.57 -3.47 -20.05
N ASP A 9 -36.42 -2.14 -20.17
CA ASP A 9 -35.16 -1.44 -19.89
C ASP A 9 -34.74 -1.61 -18.42
N ILE A 10 -35.72 -1.62 -17.50
CA ILE A 10 -35.50 -1.79 -16.06
C ILE A 10 -35.12 -3.24 -15.73
N TRP A 11 -35.71 -4.22 -16.42
CA TRP A 11 -35.43 -5.64 -16.22
C TRP A 11 -34.03 -6.02 -16.74
N TRP A 12 -33.64 -5.54 -17.93
CA TRP A 12 -32.30 -5.74 -18.46
C TRP A 12 -31.22 -5.07 -17.60
N ALA A 13 -31.45 -3.85 -17.15
CA ALA A 13 -30.52 -3.17 -16.24
C ALA A 13 -30.29 -4.00 -14.96
N ARG A 14 -31.35 -4.56 -14.35
CA ARG A 14 -31.22 -5.43 -13.17
C ARG A 14 -30.46 -6.72 -13.43
N ILE A 15 -30.54 -7.28 -14.63
CA ILE A 15 -29.79 -8.49 -15.00
C ILE A 15 -28.32 -8.16 -15.22
N PHE A 16 -28.01 -7.05 -15.91
CA PHE A 16 -26.64 -6.58 -16.06
C PHE A 16 -26.02 -6.20 -14.72
N ASP A 17 -26.76 -5.53 -13.83
CA ASP A 17 -26.29 -5.22 -12.47
C ASP A 17 -26.01 -6.49 -11.67
N ARG A 18 -26.87 -7.51 -11.77
CA ARG A 18 -26.63 -8.82 -11.15
C ARG A 18 -25.44 -9.56 -11.77
N LEU A 19 -25.25 -9.48 -13.08
CA LEU A 19 -24.10 -10.09 -13.77
C LEU A 19 -22.81 -9.37 -13.41
N ASP A 20 -22.80 -8.05 -13.32
CA ASP A 20 -21.63 -7.27 -12.93
C ASP A 20 -21.31 -7.46 -11.43
N GLU A 21 -22.35 -7.62 -10.60
CA GLU A 21 -22.24 -8.07 -9.21
C GLU A 21 -21.73 -9.51 -9.10
N PHE A 22 -22.12 -10.40 -10.02
CA PHE A 22 -21.67 -11.79 -10.05
C PHE A 22 -20.23 -11.93 -10.57
N LEU A 23 -19.84 -11.12 -11.56
CA LEU A 23 -18.55 -11.21 -12.23
C LEU A 23 -17.41 -10.55 -11.43
N HIS A 24 -17.69 -9.68 -10.46
CA HIS A 24 -16.69 -9.02 -9.60
C HIS A 24 -15.51 -8.40 -10.38
N ASN A 25 -15.77 -7.94 -11.62
CA ASN A 25 -14.77 -7.37 -12.53
C ASN A 25 -14.22 -6.02 -12.03
N TYR A 26 -14.85 -5.47 -10.99
CA TYR A 26 -14.42 -4.31 -10.23
C TYR A 26 -14.37 -4.66 -8.74
N PRO A 27 -13.30 -4.31 -8.00
CA PRO A 27 -13.22 -4.60 -6.57
C PRO A 27 -14.29 -3.84 -5.79
N LYS A 28 -14.88 -4.48 -4.78
CA LYS A 28 -15.90 -3.86 -3.91
C LYS A 28 -15.46 -3.92 -2.46
N LEU A 29 -15.46 -2.78 -1.77
CA LEU A 29 -15.21 -2.76 -0.34
C LEU A 29 -16.31 -3.53 0.41
N PRO A 30 -15.96 -4.23 1.49
CA PRO A 30 -16.93 -4.93 2.32
C PRO A 30 -17.90 -3.93 2.96
N LYS A 31 -19.18 -4.32 3.04
CA LYS A 31 -20.24 -3.50 3.67
C LYS A 31 -20.14 -3.48 5.19
N ASN A 32 -19.61 -4.55 5.77
CA ASN A 32 -19.44 -4.72 7.20
C ASN A 32 -17.97 -4.50 7.58
N SER A 33 -17.71 -4.19 8.86
CA SER A 33 -16.34 -4.10 9.39
C SER A 33 -15.59 -5.41 9.19
N VAL A 34 -14.36 -5.31 8.66
CA VAL A 34 -13.44 -6.45 8.50
C VAL A 34 -12.65 -6.63 9.79
N THR A 35 -12.43 -7.88 10.20
CA THR A 35 -11.51 -8.22 11.29
C THR A 35 -10.19 -8.74 10.74
N GLU A 36 -9.09 -8.53 11.46
CA GLU A 36 -7.76 -9.02 11.04
C GLU A 36 -7.73 -10.54 10.83
N SER A 37 -8.48 -11.29 11.64
CA SER A 37 -8.64 -12.75 11.52
C SER A 37 -9.27 -13.23 10.21
N SER A 38 -9.93 -12.33 9.47
CA SER A 38 -10.57 -12.64 8.18
C SER A 38 -9.66 -12.36 6.97
N LEU A 39 -8.42 -11.89 7.22
CA LEU A 39 -7.46 -11.56 6.18
C LEU A 39 -6.64 -12.79 5.76
N PRO A 40 -6.24 -12.90 4.48
CA PRO A 40 -6.55 -11.98 3.39
C PRO A 40 -7.99 -12.15 2.86
N LEU A 41 -8.75 -11.06 2.77
CA LEU A 41 -10.14 -11.09 2.29
C LEU A 41 -10.20 -10.74 0.81
N ARG A 42 -10.74 -11.64 -0.02
CA ARG A 42 -10.93 -11.38 -1.46
C ARG A 42 -12.11 -10.44 -1.68
N ILE A 43 -11.87 -9.37 -2.42
CA ILE A 43 -12.87 -8.32 -2.74
C ILE A 43 -13.10 -8.13 -4.25
N GLY A 44 -12.38 -8.89 -5.08
CA GLY A 44 -12.52 -8.87 -6.53
C GLY A 44 -11.96 -10.13 -7.19
N SER A 45 -12.54 -10.50 -8.33
CA SER A 45 -12.07 -11.63 -9.16
C SER A 45 -12.09 -11.25 -10.63
N LYS A 46 -11.07 -11.70 -11.39
CA LYS A 46 -10.90 -11.35 -12.81
C LYS A 46 -10.85 -9.83 -13.05
N VAL A 47 -10.30 -9.09 -12.10
CA VAL A 47 -10.13 -7.64 -12.18
C VAL A 47 -8.94 -7.34 -13.09
N THR A 48 -9.10 -6.43 -14.05
CA THR A 48 -7.98 -5.97 -14.87
C THR A 48 -7.05 -5.06 -14.08
N ILE A 49 -5.77 -4.96 -14.47
CA ILE A 49 -4.81 -4.06 -13.82
C ILE A 49 -5.30 -2.61 -13.84
N LYS A 50 -5.91 -2.18 -14.96
CA LYS A 50 -6.51 -0.83 -15.09
C LYS A 50 -7.60 -0.61 -14.04
N ASN A 51 -8.54 -1.54 -13.90
CA ASN A 51 -9.63 -1.42 -12.93
C ASN A 51 -9.09 -1.42 -11.49
N TYR A 52 -8.08 -2.24 -11.22
CA TYR A 52 -7.43 -2.27 -9.92
C TYR A 52 -6.72 -0.94 -9.59
N ASN A 53 -5.93 -0.37 -10.52
CA ASN A 53 -5.26 0.91 -10.27
C ASN A 53 -6.30 2.03 -10.06
N THR A 54 -7.36 2.09 -10.89
CA THR A 54 -8.46 3.05 -10.68
C THR A 54 -9.13 2.86 -9.32
N PHE A 55 -9.37 1.62 -8.89
CA PHE A 55 -9.88 1.35 -7.55
C PHE A 55 -8.91 1.85 -6.47
N LEU A 56 -7.62 1.59 -6.62
CA LEU A 56 -6.60 1.99 -5.66
C LEU A 56 -6.48 3.52 -5.52
N HIS A 57 -6.61 4.28 -6.62
CA HIS A 57 -6.64 5.74 -6.56
C HIS A 57 -7.84 6.29 -5.77
N ASN A 58 -8.99 5.60 -5.81
CA ASN A 58 -10.21 6.04 -5.13
C ASN A 58 -10.29 5.56 -3.67
N TYR A 59 -9.67 4.43 -3.35
CA TYR A 59 -9.85 3.75 -2.07
C TYR A 59 -8.54 3.43 -1.34
N GLY A 60 -7.38 3.83 -1.85
CA GLY A 60 -6.07 3.56 -1.21
C GLY A 60 -5.97 4.06 0.23
N SER A 61 -6.68 5.16 0.55
CA SER A 61 -6.74 5.75 1.88
C SER A 61 -7.95 5.29 2.72
N SER A 62 -8.61 4.19 2.36
CA SER A 62 -9.83 3.71 3.03
C SER A 62 -9.61 3.04 4.39
N GLY A 63 -8.38 3.03 4.90
CA GLY A 63 -7.99 2.29 6.11
C GLY A 63 -7.69 0.80 5.85
N TYR A 64 -7.63 0.39 4.58
CA TYR A 64 -7.23 -0.96 4.17
C TYR A 64 -5.99 -0.92 3.30
N LYS A 65 -5.18 -1.97 3.36
CA LYS A 65 -4.15 -2.25 2.36
C LYS A 65 -4.63 -3.31 1.38
N PHE A 66 -4.33 -3.09 0.10
CA PHE A 66 -4.76 -3.97 -0.97
C PHE A 66 -3.58 -4.70 -1.62
N ARG A 67 -3.85 -5.91 -2.10
CA ARG A 67 -2.93 -6.70 -2.93
C ARG A 67 -3.64 -7.15 -4.19
N PHE A 68 -3.03 -6.89 -5.33
CA PHE A 68 -3.39 -7.50 -6.60
C PHE A 68 -2.57 -8.77 -6.83
N GLN A 69 -3.24 -9.87 -7.16
CA GLN A 69 -2.62 -11.14 -7.51
C GLN A 69 -3.00 -11.50 -8.93
N LEU A 70 -2.01 -11.53 -9.84
CA LEU A 70 -2.21 -11.85 -11.24
C LEU A 70 -2.67 -13.31 -11.41
N ASN A 71 -3.64 -13.53 -12.29
CA ASN A 71 -4.08 -14.85 -12.71
C ASN A 71 -3.16 -15.40 -13.82
N SER A 72 -3.32 -16.69 -14.16
CA SER A 72 -2.56 -17.35 -15.22
C SER A 72 -2.78 -16.75 -16.62
N ASP A 73 -3.84 -15.98 -16.83
CA ASP A 73 -4.12 -15.26 -18.07
C ASP A 73 -3.25 -14.00 -18.26
N ASN A 74 -2.42 -13.65 -17.26
CA ASN A 74 -1.55 -12.47 -17.22
C ASN A 74 -2.22 -11.12 -17.49
N THR A 75 -3.55 -11.08 -17.51
CA THR A 75 -4.35 -9.91 -17.91
C THR A 75 -5.35 -9.52 -16.84
N THR A 76 -5.77 -10.48 -16.01
CA THR A 76 -6.67 -10.27 -14.88
C THR A 76 -6.07 -10.78 -13.58
N GLY A 77 -6.70 -10.45 -12.45
CA GLY A 77 -6.24 -10.87 -11.14
C GLY A 77 -7.33 -10.89 -10.08
N GLY A 78 -6.97 -11.43 -8.91
CA GLY A 78 -7.72 -11.27 -7.67
C GLY A 78 -7.28 -10.02 -6.92
N VAL A 79 -8.22 -9.36 -6.25
CA VAL A 79 -7.93 -8.22 -5.37
C VAL A 79 -8.28 -8.61 -3.95
N TYR A 80 -7.36 -8.35 -3.02
CA TYR A 80 -7.47 -8.75 -1.63
C TYR A 80 -7.23 -7.57 -0.70
N ILE A 81 -8.00 -7.48 0.37
CA ILE A 81 -7.60 -6.74 1.58
C ILE A 81 -6.61 -7.63 2.32
N ILE A 82 -5.44 -7.07 2.62
CA ILE A 82 -4.32 -7.80 3.25
C ILE A 82 -3.89 -7.21 4.58
N ASP A 83 -4.31 -5.98 4.87
CA ASP A 83 -4.04 -5.33 6.14
C ASP A 83 -5.13 -4.30 6.46
N ILE A 84 -5.28 -3.99 7.75
CA ILE A 84 -6.19 -2.96 8.25
C ILE A 84 -5.33 -1.93 8.99
N THR A 85 -5.51 -0.66 8.66
CA THR A 85 -4.83 0.44 9.34
C THR A 85 -5.45 0.62 10.73
N SER A 86 -4.69 0.23 11.77
CA SER A 86 -5.03 0.52 13.16
C SER A 86 -4.43 1.86 13.63
N ALA A 87 -4.85 2.38 14.78
CA ALA A 87 -4.24 3.58 15.37
C ALA A 87 -2.73 3.38 15.63
N VAL A 88 -2.35 2.21 16.15
CA VAL A 88 -0.94 1.84 16.38
C VAL A 88 -0.14 1.81 15.07
N HIS A 89 -0.75 1.31 13.99
CA HIS A 89 -0.13 1.33 12.66
C HIS A 89 0.14 2.76 12.19
N GLY A 90 -0.83 3.66 12.36
CA GLY A 90 -0.69 5.08 12.06
C GLY A 90 0.42 5.76 12.87
N ASP A 91 0.43 5.55 14.19
CA ASP A 91 1.42 6.14 15.10
C ASP A 91 2.85 5.72 14.74
N ILE A 92 3.05 4.45 14.40
CA ILE A 92 4.36 3.93 13.97
C ILE A 92 4.79 4.55 12.65
N ILE A 93 3.87 4.70 11.68
CA ILE A 93 4.17 5.38 10.41
C ILE A 93 4.57 6.82 10.66
N THR A 94 3.80 7.57 11.45
CA THR A 94 4.12 8.97 11.78
C THR A 94 5.47 9.07 12.48
N ARG A 95 5.75 8.19 13.45
CA ARG A 95 7.04 8.20 14.16
C ARG A 95 8.19 7.91 13.21
N LEU A 96 8.03 6.94 12.29
CA LEU A 96 9.03 6.60 11.29
C LEU A 96 9.28 7.77 10.34
N GLN A 97 8.23 8.46 9.88
CA GLN A 97 8.35 9.64 9.03
C GLN A 97 9.14 10.74 9.73
N ASN A 98 8.81 11.05 10.98
CA ASN A 98 9.50 12.07 11.78
C ASN A 98 11.00 11.78 11.89
N PHE A 99 11.42 10.52 12.04
CA PHE A 99 12.85 10.18 12.10
C PHE A 99 13.61 10.53 10.82
N PHE A 100 12.99 10.36 9.65
CA PHE A 100 13.59 10.74 8.37
C PHE A 100 13.60 12.24 8.14
N GLU A 101 12.76 12.99 8.84
CA GLU A 101 12.71 14.46 8.76
C GLU A 101 13.73 15.12 9.70
N VAL A 102 14.22 14.43 10.75
CA VAL A 102 15.23 14.98 11.68
C VAL A 102 16.44 15.59 10.94
N PRO A 103 17.04 14.94 9.92
CA PRO A 103 18.19 15.50 9.22
C PRO A 103 17.89 16.77 8.39
N ASN A 104 16.61 17.10 8.17
CA ASN A 104 16.24 18.40 7.57
C ASN A 104 16.47 19.57 8.53
N ASN A 105 16.77 19.34 9.81
CA ASN A 105 17.10 20.37 10.80
C ASN A 105 16.03 21.48 10.90
N GLY A 106 14.75 21.09 10.86
CA GLY A 106 13.62 22.01 10.96
C GLY A 106 13.31 22.81 9.69
N VAL A 107 13.99 22.54 8.57
CA VAL A 107 13.62 23.12 7.26
C VAL A 107 12.26 22.55 6.82
N VAL A 108 11.26 23.42 6.73
CA VAL A 108 9.88 23.05 6.33
C VAL A 108 9.67 23.25 4.83
N ASP A 109 10.13 24.38 4.29
CA ASP A 109 9.98 24.70 2.87
C ASP A 109 11.16 24.19 2.06
N ASN A 110 10.87 23.43 1.00
CA ASN A 110 11.88 22.81 0.14
C ASN A 110 12.98 22.04 0.89
N PRO A 111 12.64 21.16 1.85
CA PRO A 111 13.62 20.41 2.62
C PRO A 111 14.39 19.47 1.70
N PRO A 112 15.70 19.21 1.94
CA PRO A 112 16.48 18.28 1.15
C PRO A 112 15.87 16.87 1.08
N ILE A 113 15.33 16.39 2.20
CA ILE A 113 14.65 15.11 2.32
C ILE A 113 13.15 15.35 2.34
N VAL A 114 12.44 14.71 1.42
CA VAL A 114 10.97 14.70 1.40
C VAL A 114 10.50 13.32 1.82
N VAL A 115 9.69 13.29 2.88
CA VAL A 115 9.04 12.08 3.37
C VAL A 115 7.56 12.17 3.01
N THR A 116 7.04 11.12 2.39
CA THR A 116 5.62 11.05 2.01
C THR A 116 5.00 9.76 2.55
N GLY A 117 3.70 9.77 2.78
CA GLY A 117 2.94 8.56 3.11
C GLY A 117 2.74 7.64 1.90
N GLN A 118 1.49 7.23 1.70
CA GLN A 118 1.07 6.23 0.71
C GLN A 118 1.03 6.77 -0.73
N VAL A 119 2.16 7.25 -1.24
CA VAL A 119 2.29 7.60 -2.67
C VAL A 119 2.31 6.31 -3.50
N LEU A 120 1.61 6.32 -4.64
CA LEU A 120 1.53 5.16 -5.52
C LEU A 120 2.78 5.03 -6.38
N HIS A 121 3.33 3.82 -6.39
CA HIS A 121 4.45 3.41 -7.22
C HIS A 121 4.05 2.19 -8.07
N TYR A 122 4.65 2.06 -9.25
CA TYR A 122 4.53 0.82 -10.00
C TYR A 122 5.28 -0.31 -9.28
N VAL A 123 4.63 -1.46 -9.21
CA VAL A 123 5.24 -2.68 -8.69
C VAL A 123 6.39 -3.08 -9.60
N PRO A 124 7.53 -3.43 -9.01
CA PRO A 124 8.69 -3.87 -9.78
C PRO A 124 8.38 -5.16 -10.55
N GLY A 125 8.62 -5.17 -11.86
CA GLY A 125 8.31 -6.31 -12.74
C GLY A 125 7.54 -5.97 -14.03
N GLY A 126 7.28 -4.70 -14.32
CA GLY A 126 6.82 -4.24 -15.63
C GLY A 126 5.34 -4.48 -15.96
N ASN A 127 4.58 -5.09 -15.04
CA ASN A 127 3.15 -5.36 -15.22
C ASN A 127 2.23 -4.15 -14.95
N ARG A 128 2.80 -2.98 -14.63
CA ARG A 128 2.08 -1.71 -14.38
C ARG A 128 1.06 -1.76 -13.23
N VAL A 129 1.10 -2.80 -12.40
CA VAL A 129 0.30 -2.85 -11.16
C VAL A 129 0.82 -1.77 -10.22
N GLU A 130 -0.06 -1.01 -9.60
CA GLU A 130 0.34 0.01 -8.62
C GLU A 130 0.24 -0.51 -7.18
N THR A 131 1.11 0.01 -6.32
CA THR A 131 1.07 -0.25 -4.88
C THR A 131 1.60 0.95 -4.12
N ALA A 132 1.16 1.09 -2.87
CA ALA A 132 1.68 2.09 -1.95
C ALA A 132 2.52 1.39 -0.86
N PRO A 133 3.75 1.87 -0.60
CA PRO A 133 4.41 1.61 0.66
C PRO A 133 3.73 2.41 1.79
N SER A 134 4.13 2.13 3.03
CA SER A 134 3.58 2.83 4.20
C SER A 134 4.15 4.24 4.32
N ALA A 135 5.42 4.40 3.97
CA ALA A 135 6.06 5.68 3.74
C ALA A 135 7.16 5.56 2.68
N CYS A 136 7.48 6.68 2.04
CA CYS A 136 8.54 6.85 1.06
C CYS A 136 9.47 7.98 1.49
N VAL A 137 10.77 7.79 1.28
CA VAL A 137 11.77 8.85 1.46
C VAL A 137 12.44 9.10 0.12
N ARG A 138 12.45 10.37 -0.29
CA ARG A 138 13.03 10.79 -1.56
C ARG A 138 13.77 12.12 -1.42
N PRO A 139 14.73 12.42 -2.31
CA PRO A 139 15.27 13.76 -2.42
C PRO A 139 14.20 14.75 -2.89
N ASN A 140 14.38 16.02 -2.54
CA ASN A 140 13.60 17.10 -3.12
C ASN A 140 13.86 17.26 -4.61
N VAL A 141 12.86 17.76 -5.33
CA VAL A 141 12.96 18.13 -6.75
C VAL A 141 13.99 19.23 -7.00
N THR A 142 14.29 20.06 -6.00
CA THR A 142 15.34 21.09 -6.07
C THR A 142 16.74 20.52 -6.19
N PHE A 143 16.98 19.32 -5.64
CA PHE A 143 18.29 18.65 -5.68
C PHE A 143 18.34 17.55 -6.75
N VAL A 144 17.21 16.86 -6.97
CA VAL A 144 17.08 15.82 -7.99
C VAL A 144 15.89 16.16 -8.88
N PRO A 145 16.11 16.65 -10.12
CA PRO A 145 15.03 17.03 -11.01
C PRO A 145 14.06 15.88 -11.29
N LYS A 146 12.82 16.25 -11.62
CA LYS A 146 11.82 15.29 -12.10
C LYS A 146 12.37 14.52 -13.32
N PRO A 147 12.05 13.22 -13.47
CA PRO A 147 12.43 12.41 -14.63
C PRO A 147 12.21 13.09 -16.00
N ALA A 148 11.06 13.75 -16.16
CA ALA A 148 10.72 14.44 -17.40
C ALA A 148 11.66 15.62 -17.73
N ALA A 149 12.29 16.21 -16.71
CA ALA A 149 13.26 17.30 -16.83
C ALA A 149 14.71 16.83 -16.65
N SER A 150 14.95 15.55 -16.35
CA SER A 150 16.30 15.02 -16.11
C SER A 150 17.07 14.85 -17.42
N THR A 151 18.34 15.27 -17.40
CA THR A 151 19.30 15.11 -18.51
C THR A 151 20.05 13.77 -18.44
N VAL A 152 19.88 12.99 -17.36
CA VAL A 152 20.50 11.67 -17.19
C VAL A 152 19.85 10.63 -18.11
N ILE A 153 20.66 9.81 -18.77
CA ILE A 153 20.21 8.70 -19.64
C ILE A 153 20.73 7.36 -19.10
N PRO A 154 19.86 6.35 -18.88
CA PRO A 154 18.41 6.41 -19.00
C PRO A 154 17.79 7.34 -17.94
N ARG A 155 16.64 7.96 -18.26
CA ARG A 155 15.95 8.84 -17.31
C ARG A 155 15.62 8.04 -16.04
N PRO A 156 15.89 8.58 -14.84
CA PRO A 156 15.46 7.92 -13.62
C PRO A 156 13.93 7.78 -13.62
N PRO A 157 13.34 6.71 -13.08
CA PRO A 157 11.89 6.56 -12.95
C PRO A 157 11.36 7.60 -11.96
N GLY A 158 10.06 7.84 -12.04
CA GLY A 158 9.34 8.69 -11.10
C GLY A 158 8.19 7.94 -10.45
N ASP A 159 7.60 8.55 -9.43
CA ASP A 159 6.29 8.13 -8.94
C ASP A 159 5.20 8.44 -9.99
N THR A 160 3.95 8.03 -9.71
CA THR A 160 2.82 8.29 -10.61
C THR A 160 2.50 9.79 -10.79
N CYS A 161 3.04 10.66 -9.93
CA CYS A 161 2.93 12.12 -10.03
C CYS A 161 4.14 12.77 -10.75
N GLY A 162 5.10 11.98 -11.22
CA GLY A 162 6.31 12.45 -11.91
C GLY A 162 7.37 13.06 -11.00
N ASN A 163 7.31 12.86 -9.68
CA ASN A 163 8.39 13.25 -8.77
C ASN A 163 9.55 12.26 -8.84
N PRO A 164 10.75 12.63 -8.35
CA PRO A 164 11.86 11.70 -8.18
C PRO A 164 11.41 10.46 -7.41
N HIS A 165 11.80 9.29 -7.89
CA HIS A 165 11.44 8.05 -7.22
C HIS A 165 11.98 8.02 -5.78
N ALA A 166 11.22 7.38 -4.89
CA ALA A 166 11.67 7.11 -3.54
C ALA A 166 12.93 6.23 -3.55
N ARG A 167 13.88 6.61 -2.69
CA ARG A 167 15.15 5.91 -2.47
C ARG A 167 15.05 4.93 -1.30
N ILE A 168 14.22 5.24 -0.32
CA ILE A 168 13.93 4.36 0.82
C ILE A 168 12.44 4.09 0.84
N MET A 169 12.07 2.81 0.85
CA MET A 169 10.68 2.37 1.03
C MET A 169 10.49 1.87 2.46
N CYS A 170 9.35 2.22 3.06
CA CYS A 170 9.00 1.77 4.40
C CYS A 170 7.71 0.96 4.38
N GLU A 171 7.73 -0.22 4.97
CA GLU A 171 6.57 -1.10 5.08
C GLU A 171 6.28 -1.44 6.53
N VAL A 172 5.13 -1.00 7.03
CA VAL A 172 4.62 -1.37 8.35
C VAL A 172 3.44 -2.33 8.15
N ALA A 173 3.50 -3.53 8.73
CA ALA A 173 2.46 -4.55 8.59
C ALA A 173 1.90 -4.97 9.95
N VAL A 174 0.58 -5.14 10.03
CA VAL A 174 -0.12 -5.67 11.23
C VAL A 174 -0.66 -7.08 10.97
N GLY A 175 -1.51 -7.27 9.96
CA GLY A 175 -2.09 -8.58 9.64
C GLY A 175 -1.19 -9.48 8.77
N GLN A 176 -0.34 -8.90 7.92
CA GLN A 176 0.43 -9.66 6.93
C GLN A 176 1.49 -10.57 7.56
N SER A 177 1.69 -11.78 7.03
CA SER A 177 2.78 -12.65 7.51
C SER A 177 4.17 -12.03 7.28
N VAL A 178 5.16 -12.42 8.10
CA VAL A 178 6.55 -11.98 7.93
C VAL A 178 7.08 -12.35 6.54
N GLY A 179 6.72 -13.53 6.02
CA GLY A 179 7.12 -13.96 4.68
C GLY A 179 6.53 -13.09 3.56
N GLU A 180 5.26 -12.67 3.68
CA GLU A 180 4.64 -11.76 2.71
C GLU A 180 5.23 -10.36 2.77
N LEU A 181 5.48 -9.83 3.97
CA LEU A 181 6.17 -8.57 4.17
C LEU A 181 7.57 -8.62 3.54
N GLY A 182 8.34 -9.67 3.84
CA GLY A 182 9.67 -9.87 3.26
C GLY A 182 9.65 -9.95 1.73
N ARG A 183 8.68 -10.66 1.13
CA ARG A 183 8.52 -10.71 -0.33
C ARG A 183 8.19 -9.33 -0.92
N LYS A 184 7.37 -8.52 -0.23
CA LYS A 184 7.07 -7.14 -0.64
C LYS A 184 8.34 -6.28 -0.61
N CYS A 185 9.12 -6.36 0.46
CA CYS A 185 10.40 -5.65 0.59
C CYS A 185 11.41 -6.07 -0.47
N LEU A 186 11.56 -7.37 -0.73
CA LEU A 186 12.40 -7.88 -1.81
C LEU A 186 11.92 -7.39 -3.18
N SER A 187 10.61 -7.23 -3.38
CA SER A 187 10.09 -6.64 -4.61
C SER A 187 10.58 -5.21 -4.78
N TRP A 188 10.51 -4.38 -3.73
CA TRP A 188 11.02 -3.01 -3.77
C TRP A 188 12.52 -2.94 -4.08
N MET A 189 13.30 -3.82 -3.47
CA MET A 189 14.74 -3.93 -3.73
C MET A 189 15.08 -4.39 -5.16
N ARG A 190 14.13 -4.82 -5.99
CA ARG A 190 14.41 -5.09 -7.41
C ARG A 190 14.52 -3.82 -8.24
N GLU A 191 14.05 -2.68 -7.74
CA GLU A 191 14.18 -1.42 -8.44
C GLU A 191 15.57 -0.84 -8.26
N PRO A 192 16.33 -0.58 -9.34
CA PRO A 192 17.72 -0.14 -9.25
C PRO A 192 17.88 1.26 -8.65
N TYR A 193 16.78 1.94 -8.32
CA TYR A 193 16.75 3.28 -7.74
C TYR A 193 16.42 3.27 -6.25
N VAL A 194 15.84 2.17 -5.75
CA VAL A 194 15.70 1.92 -4.32
C VAL A 194 17.08 1.59 -3.77
N ARG A 195 17.38 2.09 -2.58
CA ARG A 195 18.68 1.91 -1.90
C ARG A 195 18.53 1.12 -0.61
N ALA A 196 17.40 1.31 0.06
CA ALA A 196 17.07 0.56 1.26
C ALA A 196 15.56 0.33 1.36
N VAL A 197 15.19 -0.73 2.07
CA VAL A 197 13.81 -0.96 2.50
C VAL A 197 13.79 -1.21 3.99
N ILE A 198 12.94 -0.46 4.71
CA ILE A 198 12.66 -0.67 6.11
C ILE A 198 11.35 -1.45 6.22
N SER A 199 11.36 -2.52 7.00
CA SER A 199 10.18 -3.33 7.27
C SER A 199 9.94 -3.43 8.76
N ILE A 200 8.72 -3.13 9.20
CA ILE A 200 8.27 -3.19 10.58
C ILE A 200 7.07 -4.12 10.63
N LYS A 201 7.21 -5.26 11.30
CA LYS A 201 6.09 -6.15 11.58
C LYS A 201 5.60 -5.89 13.01
N ILE A 202 4.37 -5.42 13.12
CA ILE A 202 3.65 -5.34 14.39
C ILE A 202 3.06 -6.73 14.63
N LEU A 203 3.43 -7.33 15.75
CA LEU A 203 2.99 -8.64 16.19
C LEU A 203 1.99 -8.47 17.31
N GLU A 204 1.02 -9.38 17.37
CA GLU A 204 0.24 -9.57 18.58
C GLU A 204 1.18 -9.83 19.78
N PRO A 205 0.82 -9.33 20.98
CA PRO A 205 1.55 -9.64 22.20
C PRO A 205 1.70 -11.16 22.34
N ARG A 206 2.88 -11.61 22.78
CA ARG A 206 3.03 -13.01 23.17
C ARG A 206 2.16 -13.27 24.41
N LEU A 207 1.41 -14.36 24.39
CA LEU A 207 0.72 -14.86 25.59
C LEU A 207 1.73 -14.99 26.73
N ASN A 208 1.38 -14.47 27.91
CA ASN A 208 2.18 -14.50 29.14
C ASN A 208 3.46 -13.64 29.13
N MET A 209 3.56 -12.63 28.26
CA MET A 209 4.67 -11.68 28.33
C MET A 209 4.52 -10.82 29.59
N GLN A 210 5.48 -10.91 30.52
CA GLN A 210 5.56 -10.05 31.69
C GLN A 210 6.34 -8.78 31.36
N GLU A 211 5.88 -7.65 31.89
CA GLU A 211 6.63 -6.40 31.79
C GLU A 211 7.95 -6.53 32.59
N PRO A 212 9.12 -6.27 31.98
CA PRO A 212 10.41 -6.49 32.64
C PRO A 212 10.59 -5.68 33.93
N THR A 213 9.95 -4.51 34.01
CA THR A 213 10.12 -3.56 35.10
C THR A 213 9.18 -3.83 36.28
N THR A 214 7.97 -4.31 36.02
CA THR A 214 6.93 -4.44 37.05
C THR A 214 6.56 -5.89 37.36
N GLY A 215 6.99 -6.86 36.53
CA GLY A 215 6.63 -8.27 36.63
C GLY A 215 5.15 -8.54 36.33
N GLN A 216 4.36 -7.52 35.97
CA GLN A 216 2.95 -7.67 35.65
C GLN A 216 2.80 -8.34 34.28
N THR A 217 1.92 -9.34 34.21
CA THR A 217 1.50 -9.91 32.93
C THR A 217 0.86 -8.80 32.11
N LEU A 218 1.45 -8.48 30.96
CA LEU A 218 0.95 -7.40 30.12
C LEU A 218 -0.46 -7.77 29.65
N PRO A 219 -1.46 -6.88 29.78
CA PRO A 219 -2.71 -7.06 29.06
C PRO A 219 -2.40 -7.14 27.56
N SER A 220 -3.26 -7.80 26.78
CA SER A 220 -3.06 -8.14 25.36
C SER A 220 -2.92 -6.94 24.39
N ARG A 221 -2.52 -5.77 24.86
CA ARG A 221 -2.37 -4.51 24.12
C ARG A 221 -0.93 -4.13 23.81
N ASN A 222 0.07 -4.83 24.35
CA ASN A 222 1.48 -4.50 24.07
C ASN A 222 1.98 -5.31 22.87
N ALA A 223 1.90 -4.71 21.67
CA ALA A 223 2.40 -5.31 20.44
C ALA A 223 3.92 -5.49 20.50
N SER A 224 4.40 -6.69 20.13
CA SER A 224 5.82 -6.94 19.90
C SER A 224 6.17 -6.47 18.48
N THR A 225 7.37 -5.97 18.24
CA THR A 225 7.77 -5.51 16.89
C THR A 225 9.04 -6.20 16.43
N THR A 226 9.05 -6.66 15.17
CA THR A 226 10.29 -7.09 14.50
C THR A 226 10.67 -6.06 13.44
N LEU A 227 11.91 -5.58 13.51
CA LEU A 227 12.50 -4.69 12.51
C LEU A 227 13.35 -5.51 11.55
N GLY A 228 13.08 -5.39 10.26
CA GLY A 228 13.93 -5.92 9.19
C GLY A 228 14.48 -4.76 8.37
N PHE A 229 15.79 -4.80 8.12
CA PHE A 229 16.49 -3.82 7.31
C PHE A 229 17.13 -4.51 6.11
N TRP A 230 16.93 -3.95 4.92
CA TRP A 230 17.39 -4.50 3.65
C TRP A 230 18.19 -3.45 2.90
N GLU A 231 19.44 -3.78 2.55
CA GLU A 231 20.35 -2.94 1.76
C GLU A 231 20.85 -3.71 0.53
N HIS A 232 21.35 -2.96 -0.45
CA HIS A 232 21.91 -3.49 -1.70
C HIS A 232 23.38 -3.87 -1.56
#